data_AF-A0A8T6HAV2-F1
#
_entry.id   AF-A0A8T6HAV2-F1
#
_cell.length_a   1.000
_cell.length_b   1.000
_cell.length_c   1.000
_cell.angle_alpha   90.00
_cell.angle_beta   90.00
_cell.angle_gamma   90.00
#
_symmetry.space_group_name_H-M   'P 1'
#
loop_
_entity.id
_entity.type
_entity.pdbx_description
1 polymer ?
#
loop_
_entity_poly.entity_id
_entity_poly.type
_entity_poly.pdbx_seq_one_letter_code
_entity_poly.pdbx_strand_id
1 'polypeptide(L)'
;MEQPTKELRVPAAIYERAEAIASKRASSAESVMLDALSLLFAEFSAIELEPEALQDFADEQLLAVVHQRLAWPHDTRLRELMQLGQLGRVTEDEIVEMEDLVAKFDHQVLLRSEALLQLKRRGHDIDKLLKLGA
;
A
#
# COMPACT_ATOMS: atom_id res chain seq x y z
N MET A 1 17.74 -6.65 22.16
CA MET A 1 16.47 -6.08 22.66
C MET A 1 15.37 -6.76 21.88
N GLU A 2 14.50 -7.54 22.53
CA GLU A 2 13.40 -8.23 21.87
C GLU A 2 12.34 -7.20 21.43
N GLN A 3 11.93 -7.24 20.17
CA GLN A 3 10.89 -6.35 19.66
C GLN A 3 9.54 -6.74 20.29
N PRO A 4 8.70 -5.78 20.69
CA PRO A 4 7.39 -6.09 21.26
C PRO A 4 6.51 -6.77 20.22
N THR A 5 6.16 -8.04 20.45
CA THR A 5 5.23 -8.80 19.61
C THR A 5 3.79 -8.62 20.08
N LYS A 6 2.84 -8.68 19.13
CA LYS A 6 1.39 -8.61 19.39
C LYS A 6 0.70 -9.80 18.73
N GLU A 7 -0.25 -10.40 19.43
CA GLU A 7 -1.09 -11.47 18.90
C GLU A 7 -2.29 -10.89 18.14
N LEU A 8 -2.53 -11.39 16.92
CA LEU A 8 -3.65 -10.98 16.08
C LEU A 8 -4.60 -12.16 15.87
N ARG A 9 -5.89 -11.97 16.14
CA ARG A 9 -6.92 -12.94 15.76
C ARG A 9 -7.32 -12.71 14.31
N VAL A 10 -7.03 -13.68 13.45
CA VAL A 10 -7.40 -13.65 12.03
C VAL A 10 -8.59 -14.57 11.77
N PRO A 11 -9.53 -14.21 10.88
CA PRO A 11 -10.58 -15.12 10.43
C PRO A 11 -10.00 -16.40 9.82
N ALA A 12 -10.62 -17.54 10.09
CA ALA A 12 -10.17 -18.86 9.59
C ALA A 12 -9.97 -18.87 8.06
N ALA A 13 -10.88 -18.25 7.31
CA ALA A 13 -10.77 -18.16 5.85
C ALA A 13 -9.50 -17.42 5.36
N ILE A 14 -8.98 -16.46 6.11
CA ILE A 14 -7.72 -15.77 5.78
C ILE A 14 -6.53 -16.69 6.08
N TYR A 15 -6.59 -17.40 7.20
CA TYR A 15 -5.54 -18.33 7.61
C TYR A 15 -5.41 -19.51 6.64
N GLU A 16 -6.51 -20.15 6.26
CA GLU A 16 -6.55 -21.23 5.27
C GLU A 16 -5.96 -20.80 3.92
N ARG A 17 -6.23 -19.54 3.52
CA ARG A 17 -5.69 -19.00 2.28
C ARG A 17 -4.18 -18.75 2.36
N ALA A 18 -3.68 -18.33 3.53
CA ALA A 18 -2.24 -18.22 3.76
C ALA A 18 -1.56 -19.60 3.76
N GLU A 19 -2.17 -20.64 4.34
CA GLU A 19 -1.66 -22.01 4.26
C GLU A 19 -1.59 -22.54 2.83
N ALA A 20 -2.63 -22.28 2.02
CA ALA A 20 -2.65 -22.65 0.61
C ALA A 20 -1.53 -21.97 -0.21
N ILE A 21 -1.10 -20.77 0.18
CA ILE A 21 0.04 -20.07 -0.44
C ILE A 21 1.37 -20.63 0.11
N ALA A 22 1.45 -20.84 1.42
CA ALA A 22 2.64 -21.30 2.13
C ALA A 22 3.10 -22.69 1.65
N SER A 23 2.15 -23.60 1.45
CA SER A 23 2.38 -24.95 0.90
C SER A 23 3.04 -24.95 -0.48
N LYS A 24 2.83 -23.92 -1.29
CA LYS A 24 3.47 -23.79 -2.62
C LYS A 24 4.91 -23.26 -2.55
N ARG A 25 5.29 -22.64 -1.43
CA ARG A 25 6.57 -21.92 -1.25
C ARG A 25 7.47 -22.53 -0.18
N ALA A 26 7.10 -23.68 0.39
CA ALA A 26 7.78 -24.30 1.53
C ALA A 26 7.99 -23.31 2.71
N SER A 27 7.02 -22.43 2.93
CA SER A 27 7.01 -21.46 4.03
C SER A 27 5.88 -21.78 5.01
N SER A 28 5.85 -21.10 6.16
CA SER A 28 4.73 -21.13 7.12
C SER A 28 3.65 -20.11 6.75
N ALA A 29 2.39 -20.34 7.14
CA ALA A 29 1.30 -19.38 6.94
C ALA A 29 1.58 -18.03 7.62
N GLU A 30 2.21 -18.06 8.80
CA GLU A 30 2.61 -16.88 9.57
C GLU A 30 3.63 -16.04 8.82
N SER A 31 4.67 -16.66 8.26
CA SER A 31 5.65 -15.97 7.40
C SER A 31 4.98 -15.33 6.19
N VAL A 32 4.06 -16.03 5.51
CA VAL A 32 3.32 -15.45 4.37
C VAL A 32 2.50 -14.24 4.79
N MET A 33 1.84 -14.30 5.95
CA MET A 33 1.09 -13.17 6.49
C MET A 33 2.01 -12.02 6.90
N LEU A 34 3.13 -12.30 7.58
CA LEU A 34 4.09 -11.30 7.99
C LEU A 34 4.75 -10.63 6.79
N ASP A 35 5.05 -11.37 5.72
CA ASP A 35 5.58 -10.80 4.48
C ASP A 35 4.54 -9.88 3.81
N ALA A 36 3.28 -10.32 3.75
CA ALA A 36 2.19 -9.50 3.21
C ALA A 36 1.95 -8.23 4.06
N LEU A 37 1.94 -8.35 5.39
CA LEU A 37 1.82 -7.22 6.31
C LEU A 37 3.03 -6.29 6.21
N SER A 38 4.23 -6.84 6.08
CA SER A 38 5.45 -6.05 5.89
C SER A 38 5.41 -5.30 4.58
N LEU A 39 4.88 -5.88 3.51
CA LEU A 39 4.66 -5.19 2.23
C LEU A 39 3.59 -4.10 2.34
N LEU A 40 2.51 -4.35 3.09
CA LEU A 40 1.42 -3.39 3.33
C LEU A 40 1.83 -2.20 4.20
N PHE A 41 2.66 -2.45 5.21
CA PHE A 41 3.09 -1.47 6.21
C PHE A 41 4.51 -0.97 6.00
N ALA A 42 5.23 -1.48 4.99
CA ALA A 42 6.50 -0.92 4.59
C ALA A 42 6.26 0.56 4.26
N GLU A 43 7.02 1.41 4.94
CA GLU A 43 7.31 2.75 4.45
C GLU A 43 8.15 2.57 3.18
N PHE A 44 7.51 2.23 2.07
CA PHE A 44 8.10 2.61 0.80
C PHE A 44 8.08 4.14 0.82
N SER A 45 9.26 4.75 0.71
CA SER A 45 9.38 6.05 0.08
C SER A 45 8.84 5.87 -1.34
N ALA A 46 7.51 5.82 -1.50
CA ALA A 46 6.87 5.73 -2.80
C ALA A 46 7.43 6.82 -3.72
N ILE A 47 7.76 7.98 -3.13
CA ILE A 47 8.46 9.13 -3.68
C ILE A 47 9.72 8.79 -4.51
N GLU A 48 10.43 7.70 -4.21
CA GLU A 48 11.68 7.32 -4.91
C GLU A 48 11.47 6.23 -5.97
N LEU A 49 10.27 5.66 -6.07
CA LEU A 49 9.97 4.57 -6.98
C LEU A 49 9.46 5.13 -8.30
N GLU A 50 10.26 5.05 -9.35
CA GLU A 50 9.81 5.46 -10.68
C GLU A 50 8.82 4.42 -11.26
N PRO A 51 7.74 4.84 -11.94
CA PRO A 51 6.76 3.93 -12.54
C PRO A 51 7.38 2.88 -13.48
N GLU A 52 8.45 3.25 -14.18
CA GLU A 52 9.18 2.35 -15.09
C GLU A 52 9.81 1.16 -14.37
N ALA A 53 10.18 1.30 -13.09
CA ALA A 53 10.76 0.22 -12.31
C ALA A 53 9.77 -0.93 -12.04
N LEU A 54 8.45 -0.66 -12.14
CA LEU A 54 7.41 -1.66 -11.94
C LEU A 54 7.37 -2.73 -13.05
N GLN A 55 8.04 -2.49 -14.19
CA GLN A 55 8.07 -3.47 -15.29
C GLN A 55 8.76 -4.78 -14.86
N ASP A 56 9.78 -4.68 -14.00
CA ASP A 56 10.59 -5.80 -13.53
C ASP A 56 10.02 -6.47 -12.27
N PHE A 57 8.93 -5.95 -11.72
CA PHE A 57 8.33 -6.47 -10.48
C PHE A 57 7.62 -7.80 -10.73
N ALA A 58 7.72 -8.73 -9.80
CA ALA A 58 6.89 -9.93 -9.75
C ALA A 58 5.43 -9.57 -9.43
N ASP A 59 4.49 -10.47 -9.76
CA ASP A 59 3.05 -10.23 -9.57
C ASP A 59 2.69 -9.90 -8.11
N GLU A 60 3.35 -10.55 -7.14
CA GLU A 60 3.12 -10.28 -5.72
C GLU A 60 3.60 -8.90 -5.30
N GLN A 61 4.69 -8.41 -5.91
CA GLN A 61 5.20 -7.06 -5.66
C GLN A 61 4.28 -6.01 -6.28
N LEU A 62 3.77 -6.26 -7.49
CA LEU A 62 2.76 -5.40 -8.12
C LEU A 62 1.48 -5.36 -7.28
N LEU A 63 1.02 -6.50 -6.76
CA LEU A 63 -0.14 -6.57 -5.87
C LEU A 63 0.09 -5.78 -4.59
N ALA A 64 1.29 -5.82 -4.02
CA ALA A 64 1.63 -4.99 -2.86
C ALA A 64 1.48 -3.49 -3.17
N VAL A 65 2.00 -3.03 -4.31
CA VAL A 65 1.87 -1.63 -4.75
C VAL A 65 0.39 -1.24 -4.95
N VAL A 66 -0.42 -2.14 -5.51
CA VAL A 66 -1.86 -1.90 -5.72
C VAL A 66 -2.63 -1.72 -4.40
N HIS A 67 -2.26 -2.49 -3.38
CA HIS A 67 -2.93 -2.49 -2.08
C HIS A 67 -2.28 -1.54 -1.07
N GLN A 68 -1.15 -0.94 -1.42
CA GLN A 68 -0.52 0.07 -0.59
C GLN A 68 -1.44 1.28 -0.48
N ARG A 69 -1.77 1.64 0.75
CA ARG A 69 -2.46 2.89 1.08
C ARG A 69 -1.43 3.91 1.52
N LEU A 70 -1.74 5.19 1.34
CA LEU A 70 -0.95 6.25 1.98
C LEU A 70 -0.90 5.94 3.47
N ALA A 71 0.29 6.08 4.07
CA ALA A 71 0.44 5.88 5.49
C ALA A 71 -0.62 6.71 6.23
N TRP A 72 -1.38 6.07 7.12
CA TRP A 72 -2.52 6.66 7.83
C TRP A 72 -2.25 8.05 8.46
N PRO A 73 -1.03 8.36 8.95
CA PRO A 73 -0.68 9.70 9.42
C PRO A 73 -0.75 10.79 8.33
N HIS A 74 -0.28 10.50 7.12
CA HIS A 74 -0.25 11.46 6.01
C HIS A 74 -1.65 11.77 5.47
N ASP A 75 -2.50 10.75 5.36
CA ASP A 75 -3.89 10.90 4.91
C ASP A 75 -4.74 11.71 5.93
N THR A 76 -4.50 11.51 7.23
CA THR A 76 -5.14 12.31 8.27
C THR A 76 -4.65 13.76 8.25
N ARG A 77 -3.33 13.97 8.14
CA ARG A 77 -2.75 15.33 8.08
C ARG A 77 -3.21 16.10 6.85
N LEU A 78 -3.27 15.46 5.69
CA LEU A 78 -3.78 16.08 4.46
C LEU A 78 -5.24 16.53 4.63
N ARG A 79 -6.09 15.70 5.25
CA ARG A 79 -7.48 16.08 5.54
C ARG A 79 -7.58 17.27 6.50
N GLU A 80 -6.75 17.31 7.54
CA GLU A 80 -6.70 18.44 8.49
C GLU A 80 -6.29 19.73 7.78
N LEU A 81 -5.24 19.68 6.97
CA LEU A 81 -4.75 20.84 6.20
C LEU A 81 -5.79 21.33 5.19
N MET A 82 -6.48 20.42 4.50
CA MET A 82 -7.59 20.77 3.61
C MET A 82 -8.73 21.48 4.36
N GLN A 83 -9.07 21.03 5.57
CA GLN A 83 -10.09 21.70 6.39
C GLN A 83 -9.63 23.08 6.85
N LEU A 84 -8.38 23.23 7.27
CA LEU A 84 -7.80 24.53 7.65
C LEU A 84 -7.77 25.50 6.46
N GLY A 85 -7.43 25.00 5.26
CA GLY A 85 -7.45 25.76 4.01
C GLY A 85 -8.85 26.27 3.66
N GLN A 86 -9.88 25.42 3.78
CA GLN A 86 -11.28 25.84 3.57
C GLN A 86 -11.73 26.93 4.54
N LEU A 87 -11.18 26.96 5.75
CA LEU A 87 -11.45 27.97 6.77
C LEU A 87 -10.58 29.23 6.63
N GLY A 88 -9.64 29.27 5.66
CA GLY A 88 -8.69 30.37 5.48
C GLY A 88 -7.70 30.50 6.64
N ARG A 89 -7.41 29.42 7.36
CA ARG A 89 -6.56 29.38 8.56
C ARG A 89 -5.22 28.68 8.36
N VAL A 90 -4.92 28.28 7.13
CA VAL A 90 -3.68 27.60 6.78
C VAL A 90 -2.52 28.61 6.71
N THR A 91 -1.38 28.28 7.29
CA THR A 91 -0.15 29.09 7.18
C THR A 91 0.60 28.80 5.87
N GLU A 92 1.61 29.63 5.54
CA GLU A 92 2.47 29.37 4.37
C GLU A 92 3.21 28.03 4.49
N ASP A 93 3.74 27.71 5.68
CA ASP A 93 4.42 26.43 5.94
C ASP A 93 3.46 25.24 5.76
N GLU A 94 2.21 25.39 6.21
CA GLU A 94 1.18 24.38 6.07
C GLU A 94 0.68 24.21 4.63
N ILE A 95 0.74 25.28 3.80
CA ILE A 95 0.50 25.18 2.36
C ILE A 95 1.58 24.33 1.69
N VAL A 96 2.86 24.58 2.02
CA VAL A 96 3.98 23.79 1.49
C VAL A 96 3.87 22.33 1.92
N GLU A 97 3.51 22.07 3.19
CA GLU A 97 3.25 20.72 3.69
C GLU A 97 2.10 20.04 2.93
N MET A 98 1.01 20.79 2.67
CA MET A 98 -0.14 20.28 1.92
C MET A 98 0.24 19.94 0.47
N GLU A 99 1.01 20.79 -0.21
CA GLU A 99 1.49 20.55 -1.57
C GLU A 99 2.38 19.30 -1.65
N ASP A 100 3.28 19.11 -0.69
CA ASP A 100 4.12 17.91 -0.58
C ASP A 100 3.27 16.64 -0.36
N LEU A 101 2.26 16.70 0.51
CA LEU A 101 1.34 15.58 0.74
C LEU A 101 0.49 15.25 -0.49
N VAL A 102 0.04 16.25 -1.25
CA VAL A 102 -0.68 16.05 -2.52
C VAL A 102 0.24 15.41 -3.56
N ALA A 103 1.48 15.88 -3.70
CA ALA A 103 2.44 15.30 -4.63
C ALA A 103 2.71 13.81 -4.32
N LYS A 104 2.83 13.46 -3.04
CA LYS A 104 2.96 12.06 -2.59
C LYS A 104 1.72 11.23 -2.93
N PHE A 105 0.52 11.80 -2.76
CA PHE A 105 -0.73 11.13 -3.12
C PHE A 105 -0.80 10.86 -4.63
N ASP A 106 -0.55 11.87 -5.45
CA ASP A 106 -0.59 11.75 -6.91
C ASP A 106 0.42 10.72 -7.41
N HIS A 107 1.62 10.74 -6.85
CA HIS A 107 2.66 9.77 -7.18
C HIS A 107 2.24 8.33 -6.82
N GLN A 108 1.62 8.12 -5.66
CA GLN A 108 1.11 6.81 -5.27
C GLN A 108 -0.03 6.33 -6.19
N VAL A 109 -0.92 7.24 -6.62
CA VAL A 109 -1.98 6.92 -7.59
C VAL A 109 -1.37 6.50 -8.94
N LEU A 110 -0.30 7.16 -9.36
CA LEU A 110 0.43 6.82 -10.57
C LEU A 110 1.04 5.41 -10.48
N LEU A 111 1.77 5.11 -9.40
CA LEU A 111 2.35 3.78 -9.16
C LEU A 111 1.29 2.69 -9.12
N ARG A 112 0.17 2.93 -8.44
CA ARG A 112 -0.96 1.99 -8.40
C ARG A 112 -1.53 1.74 -9.79
N SER A 113 -1.68 2.79 -10.59
CA SER A 113 -2.23 2.68 -11.95
C SER A 113 -1.30 1.88 -12.87
N GLU A 114 0.00 2.12 -12.79
CA GLU A 114 0.99 1.36 -13.57
C GLU A 114 1.06 -0.11 -13.11
N ALA A 115 1.03 -0.37 -11.80
CA ALA A 115 1.01 -1.73 -11.29
C ALA A 115 -0.24 -2.53 -11.75
N LEU A 116 -1.41 -1.88 -11.73
CA LEU A 116 -2.64 -2.47 -12.29
C LEU A 116 -2.52 -2.73 -13.80
N LEU A 117 -1.90 -1.82 -14.55
CA LEU A 117 -1.67 -2.00 -15.98
C LEU A 117 -0.76 -3.20 -16.27
N GLN A 118 0.32 -3.36 -15.51
CA GLN A 118 1.23 -4.49 -15.63
C GLN A 118 0.54 -5.81 -15.29
N LEU A 119 -0.22 -5.87 -14.20
CA LEU A 119 -1.02 -7.05 -13.84
C LEU A 119 -2.04 -7.39 -14.93
N LYS A 120 -2.69 -6.39 -15.52
CA LYS A 120 -3.64 -6.59 -16.63
C LYS A 120 -2.95 -7.19 -17.86
N ARG A 121 -1.77 -6.69 -18.22
CA ARG A 121 -0.95 -7.21 -19.33
C ARG A 121 -0.56 -8.67 -19.11
N ARG A 122 -0.39 -9.09 -17.85
CA ARG A 122 -0.06 -10.46 -17.43
C ARG A 122 -1.29 -11.37 -17.28
N GLY A 123 -2.50 -10.88 -17.57
CA GLY A 123 -3.72 -11.68 -17.58
C GLY A 123 -4.50 -11.72 -16.26
N HIS A 124 -4.18 -10.85 -15.29
CA HIS A 124 -4.94 -10.75 -14.05
C HIS A 124 -6.27 -10.00 -14.24
N ASP A 125 -7.29 -10.42 -13.49
CA ASP A 125 -8.59 -9.77 -13.44
C ASP A 125 -8.55 -8.55 -12.50
N ILE A 126 -8.44 -7.36 -13.10
CA ILE A 126 -8.35 -6.09 -12.37
C ILE A 126 -9.64 -5.76 -11.63
N ASP A 127 -10.81 -6.09 -12.16
CA ASP A 127 -12.09 -5.78 -11.52
C ASP A 127 -12.23 -6.54 -10.20
N LYS A 128 -11.67 -7.76 -10.14
CA LYS A 128 -11.59 -8.54 -8.90
C LYS A 128 -10.59 -7.93 -7.91
N LEU A 129 -9.44 -7.44 -8.38
CA LEU A 129 -8.41 -6.84 -7.53
C LEU A 129 -8.86 -5.50 -6.91
N LEU A 130 -9.56 -4.67 -7.68
CA LEU A 130 -10.11 -3.40 -7.19
C LEU A 130 -11.19 -3.60 -6.12
N LYS A 131 -12.00 -4.65 -6.24
CA LYS A 131 -13.03 -5.02 -5.23
C LYS A 131 -12.44 -5.54 -3.91
N LEU A 132 -11.19 -6.02 -3.92
CA LEU A 132 -10.50 -6.50 -2.71
C LEU A 132 -9.76 -5.39 -1.96
N GLY A 133 -9.53 -4.24 -2.60
CA GLY A 133 -8.83 -3.09 -2.02
C GLY A 133 -9.72 -1.92 -1.60
N ALA A 134 -11.05 -2.04 -1.74
CA ALA A 134 -12.05 -1.08 -1.26
C ALA A 134 -12.68 -1.59 0.04
#